data_AF-A0A0D2BAF9-F1
#
_entry.id   AF-A0A0D2BAF9-F1
#
_cell.length_a   1.000
_cell.length_b   1.000
_cell.length_c   1.000
_cell.angle_alpha   90.00
_cell.angle_beta   90.00
_cell.angle_gamma   90.00
#
_symmetry.space_group_name_H-M   'P 1'
#
loop_
_entity.id
_entity.type
_entity.pdbx_description
1 polymer ?
#
loop_
_entity_poly.entity_id
_entity_poly.type
_entity_poly.pdbx_seq_one_letter_code
_entity_poly.pdbx_strand_id
1 'polypeptide(L)'
;MPSYQSPDSALAHAEWPTTPIPEPIKTLLHSFFELGDSTSPADGARMGTEIFTPDGQIVVNKRVIDGAEEISNSNHGKPPGLQRRKHRIDKIYTCNEMADDLMLFGVVTWTFDDGQTREGRFAARAVVVVSEGRPRLKLYQGWSFEHV
;
A
#
# COMPACT_ATOMS: atom_id res chain seq x y z
N MET A 1 -12.35 12.28 -37.55
CA MET A 1 -11.67 12.00 -36.27
C MET A 1 -12.66 11.30 -35.34
N PRO A 2 -12.26 10.27 -34.58
CA PRO A 2 -13.14 9.63 -33.60
C PRO A 2 -13.58 10.60 -32.51
N SER A 3 -14.83 10.51 -32.07
CA SER A 3 -15.49 11.50 -31.19
C SER A 3 -15.05 11.46 -29.72
N TYR A 4 -14.34 10.41 -29.27
CA TYR A 4 -13.79 10.28 -27.89
C TYR A 4 -12.45 11.00 -27.68
N GLN A 5 -11.80 11.42 -28.77
CA GLN A 5 -10.65 12.32 -28.79
C GLN A 5 -11.08 13.79 -28.93
N SER A 6 -12.39 14.04 -28.77
CA SER A 6 -12.92 15.39 -28.67
C SER A 6 -12.53 16.00 -27.32
N PRO A 7 -12.15 17.29 -27.27
CA PRO A 7 -11.69 17.93 -26.04
C PRO A 7 -12.74 18.03 -24.91
N ASP A 8 -14.02 17.82 -25.21
CA ASP A 8 -15.10 17.77 -24.19
C ASP A 8 -15.42 16.34 -23.72
N SER A 9 -14.58 15.36 -24.05
CA SER A 9 -14.77 13.95 -23.68
C SER A 9 -14.41 13.71 -22.22
N ALA A 10 -15.39 13.35 -21.37
CA ALA A 10 -15.14 12.86 -20.01
C ALA A 10 -14.31 11.56 -19.97
N LEU A 11 -14.17 10.88 -21.11
CA LEU A 11 -13.40 9.65 -21.33
C LEU A 11 -12.17 9.87 -22.23
N ALA A 12 -11.86 11.13 -22.55
CA ALA A 12 -10.47 11.49 -22.75
C ALA A 12 -9.62 11.17 -21.50
N HIS A 13 -10.26 10.79 -20.37
CA HIS A 13 -9.71 10.71 -19.02
C HIS A 13 -9.70 9.31 -18.38
N ALA A 14 -9.78 8.22 -19.15
CA ALA A 14 -9.72 6.90 -18.53
C ALA A 14 -9.03 5.87 -19.43
N GLU A 15 -7.88 5.38 -18.97
CA GLU A 15 -7.17 4.27 -19.57
C GLU A 15 -7.13 3.05 -18.67
N TRP A 16 -7.02 1.91 -19.36
CA TRP A 16 -7.58 0.63 -18.98
C TRP A 16 -6.48 -0.44 -18.98
N PRO A 17 -5.99 -0.87 -17.81
CA PRO A 17 -5.08 -2.00 -17.74
C PRO A 17 -5.84 -3.31 -17.47
N THR A 18 -5.77 -4.26 -18.40
CA THR A 18 -6.30 -5.65 -18.25
C THR A 18 -5.23 -6.66 -17.83
N THR A 19 -4.04 -6.16 -17.52
CA THR A 19 -2.87 -6.98 -17.21
C THR A 19 -3.04 -7.69 -15.88
N PRO A 20 -2.94 -9.04 -15.84
CA PRO A 20 -2.97 -9.79 -14.60
C PRO A 20 -1.74 -9.44 -13.75
N ILE A 21 -1.95 -9.26 -12.45
CA ILE A 21 -0.84 -9.10 -11.50
C ILE A 21 -0.16 -10.47 -11.32
N PRO A 22 1.17 -10.58 -11.49
CA PRO A 22 1.93 -11.80 -11.22
C PRO A 22 1.74 -12.32 -9.79
N GLU A 23 1.70 -13.63 -9.63
CA GLU A 23 1.50 -14.27 -8.32
C GLU A 23 2.55 -13.85 -7.27
N PRO A 24 3.86 -13.75 -7.59
CA PRO A 24 4.85 -13.28 -6.62
C PRO A 24 4.56 -11.87 -6.07
N ILE A 25 3.96 -11.00 -6.88
CA ILE A 25 3.58 -9.65 -6.46
C ILE A 25 2.35 -9.68 -5.55
N LYS A 26 1.37 -10.56 -5.82
CA LYS A 26 0.25 -10.76 -4.89
C LYS A 26 0.71 -11.28 -3.54
N THR A 27 1.65 -12.23 -3.52
CA THR A 27 2.26 -12.74 -2.29
C THR A 27 2.98 -11.63 -1.53
N LEU A 28 3.76 -10.79 -2.23
CA LEU A 28 4.42 -9.63 -1.62
C LEU A 28 3.42 -8.67 -0.97
N LEU A 29 2.34 -8.31 -1.68
CA LEU A 29 1.31 -7.40 -1.15
C LEU A 29 0.54 -8.01 0.02
N HIS A 30 0.22 -9.31 -0.04
CA HIS A 30 -0.39 -10.03 1.08
C HIS A 30 0.48 -9.92 2.34
N SER A 31 1.76 -10.28 2.23
CA SER A 31 2.70 -10.21 3.35
C SER A 31 2.90 -8.78 3.85
N PHE A 32 2.95 -7.79 2.96
CA PHE A 32 3.01 -6.37 3.33
C PHE A 32 1.82 -5.98 4.24
N PHE A 33 0.59 -6.25 3.85
CA PHE A 33 -0.57 -5.88 4.67
C PHE A 33 -0.71 -6.73 5.94
N GLU A 34 -0.34 -8.01 5.90
CA GLU A 34 -0.34 -8.89 7.07
C GLU A 34 0.63 -8.40 8.15
N LEU A 35 1.89 -8.12 7.77
CA LEU A 35 2.90 -7.59 8.68
C LEU A 35 2.53 -6.17 9.14
N GLY A 36 1.98 -5.35 8.24
CA GLY A 36 1.50 -4.01 8.56
C GLY A 36 0.30 -3.99 9.50
N ASP A 37 -0.53 -5.04 9.54
CA ASP A 37 -1.64 -5.15 10.49
C ASP A 37 -1.21 -5.68 11.87
N SER A 38 -0.01 -6.24 11.95
CA SER A 38 0.57 -6.70 13.21
C SER A 38 1.08 -5.54 14.06
N THR A 39 1.25 -5.80 15.37
CA THR A 39 1.93 -4.91 16.32
C THR A 39 3.21 -5.53 16.88
N SER A 40 3.61 -6.69 16.36
CA SER A 40 4.80 -7.42 16.78
C SER A 40 6.08 -6.73 16.28
N PRO A 41 7.07 -6.49 17.15
CA PRO A 41 8.40 -6.01 16.73
C PRO A 41 9.07 -6.92 15.69
N ALA A 42 8.87 -8.23 15.79
CA ALA A 42 9.42 -9.18 14.82
C ALA A 42 8.83 -8.97 13.43
N ASP A 43 7.53 -8.67 13.33
CA ASP A 43 6.88 -8.38 12.05
C ASP A 43 7.32 -7.02 11.49
N GLY A 44 7.60 -6.05 12.37
CA GLY A 44 8.29 -4.81 12.02
C GLY A 44 9.64 -5.08 11.34
N ALA A 45 10.52 -5.85 11.99
CA ALA A 45 11.82 -6.21 11.41
C ALA A 45 11.70 -6.92 10.05
N ARG A 46 10.71 -7.80 9.88
CA ARG A 46 10.43 -8.46 8.61
C ARG A 46 9.93 -7.49 7.53
N MET A 47 9.20 -6.43 7.90
CA MET A 47 8.78 -5.39 6.97
C MET A 47 9.98 -4.76 6.24
N GLY A 48 11.01 -4.34 6.96
CA GLY A 48 12.18 -3.72 6.32
C GLY A 48 13.07 -4.73 5.59
N THR A 49 13.24 -5.94 6.14
CA THR A 49 14.22 -6.92 5.62
C THR A 49 13.69 -7.83 4.53
N GLU A 50 12.38 -8.13 4.51
CA GLU A 50 11.75 -9.02 3.53
C GLU A 50 10.94 -8.25 2.48
N ILE A 51 10.23 -7.19 2.87
CA ILE A 51 9.22 -6.55 2.02
C ILE A 51 9.78 -5.38 1.22
N PHE A 52 10.47 -4.43 1.86
CA PHE A 52 11.00 -3.23 1.19
C PHE A 52 12.43 -3.42 0.73
N THR A 53 12.87 -2.77 -0.35
CA THR A 53 14.31 -2.69 -0.68
C THR A 53 15.09 -1.97 0.44
N PRO A 54 16.43 -2.13 0.53
CA PRO A 54 17.23 -1.45 1.57
C PRO A 54 17.00 0.07 1.63
N ASP A 55 16.73 0.67 0.47
CA ASP A 55 16.46 2.08 0.23
C ASP A 55 14.99 2.36 -0.14
N GLY A 56 14.08 1.46 0.27
CA GLY A 56 12.65 1.57 0.02
C GLY A 56 11.99 2.61 0.93
N GLN A 57 10.84 3.15 0.51
CA GLN A 57 10.16 4.22 1.25
C GLN A 57 8.68 3.92 1.52
N ILE A 58 8.22 4.34 2.70
CA ILE A 58 6.81 4.47 3.02
C ILE A 58 6.47 5.95 3.15
N VAL A 59 5.49 6.40 2.38
CA VAL A 59 4.97 7.77 2.43
C VAL A 59 3.47 7.70 2.73
N VAL A 60 3.04 8.20 3.89
CA VAL A 60 1.60 8.24 4.22
C VAL A 60 1.22 9.67 4.58
N ASN A 61 0.37 10.28 3.74
CA ASN A 61 0.04 11.70 3.80
C ASN A 61 1.31 12.58 3.83
N LYS A 62 1.68 13.13 5.00
CA LYS A 62 2.88 13.98 5.20
C LYS A 62 4.05 13.25 5.86
N ARG A 63 3.85 12.01 6.31
CA ARG A 63 4.89 11.22 6.98
C ARG A 63 5.68 10.46 5.94
N VAL A 64 7.01 10.53 6.05
CA VAL A 64 7.96 9.73 5.27
C VAL A 64 8.73 8.84 6.25
N ILE A 65 8.97 7.59 5.86
CA ILE A 65 9.81 6.61 6.55
C ILE A 65 10.76 6.08 5.47
N ASP A 66 12.06 6.27 5.67
CA ASP A 66 13.06 6.10 4.62
C ASP A 66 14.07 5.00 4.96
N GLY A 67 14.13 3.98 4.10
CA GLY A 67 15.05 2.86 4.23
C GLY A 67 14.56 1.75 5.16
N ALA A 68 15.14 0.57 4.95
CA ALA A 68 14.74 -0.66 5.62
C ALA A 68 14.89 -0.59 7.16
N GLU A 69 15.86 0.15 7.68
CA GLU A 69 16.05 0.32 9.12
C GLU A 69 14.90 1.11 9.76
N GLU A 70 14.55 2.28 9.21
CA GLU A 70 13.44 3.07 9.73
C GLU A 70 12.11 2.33 9.56
N ILE A 71 11.92 1.65 8.42
CA ILE A 71 10.72 0.84 8.15
C ILE A 71 10.62 -0.29 9.17
N SER A 72 11.72 -0.99 9.46
CA SER A 72 11.76 -2.05 10.48
C SER A 72 11.31 -1.53 11.84
N ASN A 73 11.64 -0.27 12.12
CA ASN A 73 11.31 0.38 13.37
C ASN A 73 9.96 1.11 13.38
N SER A 74 9.34 1.31 12.23
CA SER A 74 8.18 2.19 12.07
C SER A 74 6.89 1.65 12.70
N ASN A 75 6.83 0.33 12.91
CA ASN A 75 5.71 -0.37 13.53
C ASN A 75 5.99 -0.74 15.00
N HIS A 76 7.06 -0.21 15.60
CA HIS A 76 7.32 -0.37 17.03
C HIS A 76 6.32 0.44 17.86
N GLY A 77 5.28 -0.23 18.30
CA GLY A 77 4.30 0.32 19.23
C GLY A 77 2.97 0.60 18.56
N LYS A 78 1.96 -0.08 19.08
CA LYS A 78 0.54 0.29 18.96
C LYS A 78 0.36 1.74 19.43
N PRO A 79 -0.21 2.66 18.62
CA PRO A 79 -0.63 3.95 19.12
C PRO A 79 -1.48 3.79 20.39
N PRO A 80 -1.35 4.66 21.41
CA PRO A 80 -2.17 4.56 22.62
C PRO A 80 -3.66 4.48 22.29
N GLY A 81 -4.39 3.55 22.90
CA GLY A 81 -5.81 3.28 22.60
C GLY A 81 -6.06 2.34 21.39
N LEU A 82 -5.01 2.05 20.63
CA LEU A 82 -4.87 1.23 19.41
C LEU A 82 -5.28 -0.25 19.39
N GLN A 83 -6.41 -0.79 19.87
CA GLN A 83 -6.55 -2.27 20.00
C GLN A 83 -6.08 -3.10 18.79
N ARG A 84 -6.58 -2.79 17.60
CA ARG A 84 -6.29 -3.53 16.36
C ARG A 84 -6.39 -2.63 15.14
N ARG A 85 -5.55 -2.90 14.13
CA ARG A 85 -5.69 -2.38 12.77
C ARG A 85 -5.90 -3.54 11.80
N LYS A 86 -6.75 -3.37 10.80
CA LYS A 86 -6.90 -4.33 9.71
C LYS A 86 -7.13 -3.63 8.38
N HIS A 87 -6.29 -3.92 7.39
CA HIS A 87 -6.53 -3.47 6.02
C HIS A 87 -7.40 -4.49 5.26
N ARG A 88 -8.30 -3.96 4.42
CA ARG A 88 -9.01 -4.69 3.37
C ARG A 88 -8.75 -3.99 2.04
N ILE A 89 -8.19 -4.71 1.09
CA ILE A 89 -7.93 -4.19 -0.26
C ILE A 89 -9.12 -4.51 -1.14
N ASP A 90 -9.80 -3.48 -1.59
CA ASP A 90 -11.04 -3.61 -2.37
C ASP A 90 -10.72 -3.74 -3.86
N LYS A 91 -9.72 -3.00 -4.35
CA LYS A 91 -9.31 -3.00 -5.76
C LYS A 91 -7.81 -2.80 -5.91
N ILE A 92 -7.23 -3.48 -6.90
CA ILE A 92 -5.86 -3.23 -7.35
C ILE A 92 -5.88 -3.08 -8.86
N TYR A 93 -5.22 -2.03 -9.34
CA TYR A 93 -4.97 -1.76 -10.74
C TYR A 93 -3.47 -1.72 -10.95
N THR A 94 -3.02 -2.07 -12.15
CA THR A 94 -1.65 -1.79 -12.56
C THR A 94 -1.59 -0.54 -13.40
N CYS A 95 -0.55 0.27 -13.24
CA CYS A 95 -0.27 1.44 -14.05
C CYS A 95 0.54 1.08 -15.31
N ASN A 96 0.98 -0.18 -15.46
CA ASN A 96 1.75 -0.65 -16.61
C ASN A 96 1.56 -2.15 -16.92
N GLU A 97 2.15 -2.63 -18.01
CA GLU A 97 2.05 -4.04 -18.43
C GLU A 97 2.91 -5.00 -17.59
N MET A 98 3.88 -4.50 -16.84
CA MET A 98 4.75 -5.32 -15.97
C MET A 98 4.10 -5.62 -14.61
N ALA A 99 3.03 -4.90 -14.28
CA ALA A 99 2.35 -4.96 -12.99
C ALA A 99 3.27 -4.70 -11.78
N ASP A 100 4.29 -3.87 -11.98
CA ASP A 100 5.24 -3.44 -10.96
C ASP A 100 4.99 -2.01 -10.46
N ASP A 101 4.04 -1.28 -11.04
CA ASP A 101 3.52 -0.02 -10.51
C ASP A 101 2.01 -0.16 -10.33
N LEU A 102 1.55 -0.13 -9.09
CA LEU A 102 0.19 -0.54 -8.73
C LEU A 102 -0.55 0.58 -8.02
N MET A 103 -1.84 0.72 -8.32
CA MET A 103 -2.78 1.54 -7.58
C MET A 103 -3.74 0.67 -6.79
N LEU A 104 -3.81 0.87 -5.49
CA LEU A 104 -4.63 0.13 -4.55
C LEU A 104 -5.70 1.05 -3.97
N PHE A 105 -6.90 0.51 -3.79
CA PHE A 105 -7.97 1.15 -3.05
C PHE A 105 -8.45 0.20 -1.97
N GLY A 106 -8.73 0.73 -0.79
CA GLY A 106 -9.18 -0.10 0.32
C GLY A 106 -9.71 0.67 1.50
N VAL A 107 -9.96 -0.09 2.55
CA VAL A 107 -10.40 0.39 3.86
C VAL A 107 -9.42 -0.12 4.90
N VAL A 108 -9.07 0.74 5.85
CA VAL A 108 -8.42 0.35 7.09
C VAL A 108 -9.40 0.49 8.23
N THR A 109 -9.59 -0.58 8.98
CA THR A 109 -10.44 -0.61 10.16
C THR A 109 -9.57 -0.55 11.40
N TRP A 110 -9.86 0.39 12.28
CA TRP A 110 -9.22 0.57 13.58
C TRP A 110 -10.21 0.21 14.67
N THR A 111 -9.85 -0.74 15.53
CA THR A 111 -10.59 -1.05 16.76
C THR A 111 -9.81 -0.48 17.93
N PHE A 112 -10.49 0.25 18.81
CA PHE A 112 -9.90 0.91 19.97
C PHE A 112 -10.17 0.12 21.26
N ASP A 113 -9.40 0.43 22.30
CA ASP A 113 -9.47 -0.29 23.58
C ASP A 113 -10.82 -0.11 24.31
N ASP A 114 -11.60 0.90 23.94
CA ASP A 114 -12.99 1.12 24.40
C ASP A 114 -14.04 0.34 23.59
N GLY A 115 -13.61 -0.47 22.63
CA GLY A 115 -14.46 -1.25 21.74
C GLY A 115 -15.01 -0.47 20.53
N GLN A 116 -14.76 0.83 20.43
CA GLN A 116 -15.16 1.59 19.24
C GLN A 116 -14.38 1.14 18.02
N THR A 117 -15.04 1.23 16.86
CA THR A 117 -14.41 0.95 15.57
C THR A 117 -14.55 2.16 14.66
N ARG A 118 -13.46 2.50 13.96
CA ARG A 118 -13.44 3.53 12.91
C ARG A 118 -12.90 2.93 11.62
N GLU A 119 -13.40 3.43 10.51
CA GLU A 119 -12.93 3.02 9.18
C GLU A 119 -12.39 4.24 8.44
N GLY A 120 -11.23 4.06 7.81
CA GLY A 120 -10.64 5.04 6.90
C GLY A 120 -10.56 4.45 5.50
N ARG A 121 -11.09 5.16 4.50
CA ARG A 121 -10.84 4.82 3.11
C ARG A 121 -9.49 5.36 2.68
N PHE A 122 -8.77 4.59 1.88
CA PHE A 122 -7.49 5.00 1.36
C PHE A 122 -7.32 4.63 -0.11
N ALA A 123 -6.45 5.38 -0.76
CA ALA A 123 -5.78 5.01 -2.00
C ALA A 123 -4.30 4.85 -1.72
N ALA A 124 -3.61 3.98 -2.45
CA ALA A 124 -2.16 3.85 -2.33
C ALA A 124 -1.50 3.48 -3.65
N ARG A 125 -0.31 4.02 -3.91
CA ARG A 125 0.58 3.58 -4.99
C ARG A 125 1.66 2.66 -4.42
N ALA A 126 1.86 1.50 -5.03
CA ALA A 126 2.92 0.58 -4.68
C ALA A 126 3.83 0.35 -5.89
N VAL A 127 5.14 0.65 -5.74
CA VAL A 127 6.15 0.39 -6.78
C VAL A 127 6.99 -0.80 -6.33
N VAL A 128 7.02 -1.81 -7.17
CA VAL A 128 7.72 -3.08 -7.00
C VAL A 128 8.96 -3.08 -7.88
N VAL A 129 10.05 -3.65 -7.37
CA VAL A 129 11.26 -3.93 -8.14
C VAL A 129 11.73 -5.34 -7.83
N VAL A 130 12.44 -5.97 -8.77
CA VAL A 130 13.17 -7.20 -8.47
C VAL A 130 14.48 -6.83 -7.79
N SER A 131 14.67 -7.31 -6.56
CA SER A 131 15.87 -7.12 -5.77
C SER A 131 16.30 -8.49 -5.25
N GLU A 132 17.56 -8.87 -5.49
CA GLU A 132 18.11 -10.17 -5.06
C GLU A 132 17.28 -11.37 -5.57
N GLY A 133 16.74 -11.26 -6.79
CA GLY A 133 15.97 -12.33 -7.44
C GLY A 133 14.52 -12.48 -6.96
N ARG A 134 14.02 -11.59 -6.11
CA ARG A 134 12.61 -11.59 -5.63
C ARG A 134 11.98 -10.19 -5.71
N PRO A 135 10.65 -10.09 -5.89
CA PRO A 135 9.97 -8.79 -5.86
C PRO A 135 10.01 -8.17 -4.45
N ARG A 136 10.30 -6.88 -4.37
CA ARG A 136 10.27 -6.06 -3.14
C ARG A 136 9.66 -4.70 -3.44
N LEU A 137 9.10 -4.03 -2.42
CA LEU A 137 8.60 -2.67 -2.54
C LEU A 137 9.76 -1.68 -2.54
N LYS A 138 9.83 -0.86 -3.59
CA LYS A 138 10.65 0.35 -3.62
C LYS A 138 9.90 1.54 -3.02
N LEU A 139 8.58 1.60 -3.21
CA LEU A 139 7.72 2.64 -2.67
C LEU A 139 6.38 2.06 -2.25
N TYR A 140 5.89 2.49 -1.11
CA TYR A 140 4.47 2.47 -0.77
C TYR A 140 4.04 3.88 -0.39
N GLN A 141 3.14 4.47 -1.17
CA GLN A 141 2.61 5.80 -0.93
C GLN A 141 1.11 5.74 -0.69
N GLY A 142 0.64 6.03 0.52
CA GLY A 142 -0.76 6.02 0.91
C GLY A 142 -1.35 7.41 1.13
N TRP A 143 -2.60 7.58 0.71
CA TRP A 143 -3.43 8.75 0.98
C TRP A 143 -4.71 8.29 1.67
N SER A 144 -4.94 8.76 2.88
CA SER A 144 -6.18 8.49 3.61
C SER A 144 -7.10 9.70 3.54
N PHE A 145 -8.38 9.45 3.24
CA PHE A 145 -9.39 10.49 3.24
C PHE A 145 -10.19 10.39 4.54
N GLU A 146 -9.84 11.18 5.54
CA GLU A 146 -10.79 11.46 6.62
C GLU A 146 -11.79 12.49 6.10
N HIS A 147 -13.09 12.20 6.21
CA HIS A 147 -14.08 13.26 6.20
C HIS A 147 -13.95 13.99 7.54
N VAL A 148 -13.46 15.23 7.47
CA VAL A 148 -13.56 16.19 8.59
C VAL A 148 -15.00 16.63 8.73
#